data_AF-A0A3A4SVY4-F1
#
_entry.id   AF-A0A3A4SVY4-F1
#
_cell.length_a   1.000
_cell.length_b   1.000
_cell.length_c   1.000
_cell.angle_alpha   90.00
_cell.angle_beta   90.00
_cell.angle_gamma   90.00
#
_symmetry.space_group_name_H-M   'P 1'
#
loop_
_entity.id
_entity.type
_entity.pdbx_description
1 polymer ?
#
loop_
_entity_poly.entity_id
_entity_poly.type
_entity_poly.pdbx_seq_one_letter_code
_entity_poly.pdbx_strand_id
1 'polypeptide(L)'
;IGEMKSISDLGFSAEYVKGLLSQYQLWDEPMGDICKKAQKIIVKNIMHAPVAGEFVDENATLDQAIHQLVMGKHQSLLVTRNGDIVGILRLVDVFREVSEQIKACKL
;
A
#
# COMPACT_ATOMS: atom_id res chain seq x y z
N ILE A 1 2.26 10.71 -5.26
CA ILE A 1 1.69 11.27 -6.52
C ILE A 1 0.35 11.99 -6.27
N GLY A 2 -0.50 11.53 -5.34
CA GLY A 2 -1.76 12.23 -5.00
C GLY A 2 -1.60 13.62 -4.36
N GLU A 3 -0.57 13.82 -3.53
CA GLU A 3 -0.35 15.11 -2.82
C GLU A 3 0.13 16.24 -3.74
N MET A 4 0.72 15.92 -4.89
CA MET A 4 1.34 16.92 -5.77
C MET A 4 0.30 17.70 -6.59
N LYS A 5 -0.86 17.09 -6.90
CA LYS A 5 -1.99 17.78 -7.56
C LYS A 5 -2.59 18.89 -6.68
N SER A 6 -2.77 18.60 -5.39
CA SER A 6 -3.36 19.54 -4.42
C SER A 6 -2.55 20.84 -4.25
N ILE A 7 -1.26 20.82 -4.56
CA ILE A 7 -0.37 21.97 -4.36
C ILE A 7 -0.30 22.85 -5.63
N SER A 8 -0.46 22.24 -6.80
CA SER A 8 -0.62 22.96 -8.07
C SER A 8 -1.94 23.75 -8.12
N ASP A 9 -3.01 23.20 -7.56
CA ASP A 9 -4.31 23.88 -7.46
C ASP A 9 -4.28 25.13 -6.54
N LEU A 10 -3.26 25.22 -5.67
CA LEU A 10 -2.99 26.39 -4.81
C LEU A 10 -2.04 27.41 -5.46
N GLY A 11 -1.64 27.21 -6.72
CA GLY A 11 -0.78 28.13 -7.48
C GLY A 11 0.72 27.98 -7.24
N PHE A 12 1.15 26.93 -6.53
CA PHE A 12 2.57 26.68 -6.28
C PHE A 12 3.17 25.76 -7.35
N SER A 13 4.35 26.13 -7.88
CA SER A 13 5.11 25.27 -8.79
C SER A 13 5.75 24.10 -8.04
N ALA A 14 6.01 23.00 -8.74
CA ALA A 14 6.72 21.85 -8.17
C ALA A 14 8.12 22.25 -7.68
N GLU A 15 8.77 23.21 -8.36
CA GLU A 15 10.07 23.78 -8.01
C GLU A 15 10.00 24.57 -6.69
N TYR A 16 8.93 25.35 -6.48
CA TYR A 16 8.71 26.07 -5.23
C TYR A 16 8.54 25.12 -4.05
N VAL A 17 7.74 24.06 -4.23
CA VAL A 17 7.55 23.02 -3.19
C VAL A 17 8.86 22.30 -2.90
N LYS A 18 9.64 21.94 -3.93
CA LYS A 18 10.97 21.35 -3.74
C LYS A 18 11.90 22.31 -2.99
N GLY A 19 11.85 23.60 -3.30
CA GLY A 19 12.61 24.64 -2.58
C GLY A 19 12.27 24.70 -1.09
N LEU A 20 10.97 24.66 -0.75
CA LEU A 20 10.52 24.59 0.65
C LEU A 20 11.01 23.33 1.35
N LEU A 21 10.87 22.16 0.70
CA LEU A 21 11.32 20.89 1.26
C LEU A 21 12.83 20.90 1.59
N SER A 22 13.64 21.48 0.70
CA SER A 22 15.08 21.64 0.91
C SER A 22 15.39 22.67 2.01
N GLN A 23 14.69 23.82 2.02
CA GLN A 23 14.88 24.86 3.03
C GLN A 23 14.60 24.35 4.45
N TYR A 24 13.57 23.51 4.61
CA TYR A 24 13.21 22.92 5.89
C TYR A 24 13.95 21.62 6.20
N GLN A 25 14.89 21.19 5.34
CA GLN A 25 15.69 19.98 5.55
C GLN A 25 14.84 18.74 5.87
N LEU A 26 13.62 18.66 5.33
CA LEU A 26 12.66 17.60 5.66
C LEU A 26 13.15 16.20 5.24
N TRP A 27 14.18 16.15 4.40
CA TRP A 27 14.81 14.92 3.91
C TRP A 27 16.22 14.68 4.46
N ASP A 28 16.73 15.51 5.37
CA ASP A 28 18.06 15.30 5.96
C ASP A 28 18.02 14.17 7.00
N GLU A 29 18.75 13.10 6.68
CA GLU A 29 18.98 11.90 7.50
C GLU A 29 17.75 11.16 8.11
N PRO A 30 16.57 11.08 7.45
CA PRO A 30 15.48 10.26 7.96
C PRO A 30 15.87 8.77 8.02
N MET A 31 16.60 8.29 7.00
CA MET A 31 17.08 6.90 6.94
C MET A 31 18.45 6.68 7.59
N GLY A 32 19.35 7.67 7.59
CA GLY A 32 20.70 7.52 8.18
C GLY A 32 20.66 7.10 9.66
N ASP A 33 19.68 7.63 10.40
CA ASP A 33 19.49 7.35 11.83
C ASP A 33 18.33 6.39 12.14
N ILE A 34 17.86 5.62 11.14
CA ILE A 34 16.64 4.80 11.29
C ILE A 34 16.73 3.82 12.45
N CYS A 35 17.89 3.19 12.70
CA CYS A 35 18.06 2.27 13.82
C CYS A 35 17.84 2.94 15.19
N LYS A 36 18.39 4.15 15.37
CA LYS A 36 18.24 4.92 16.62
C LYS A 36 16.80 5.39 16.84
N LYS A 37 16.09 5.70 15.76
CA LYS A 37 14.67 6.12 15.78
C LYS A 37 13.76 4.92 16.04
N ALA A 38 13.93 3.85 15.27
CA ALA A 38 13.08 2.66 15.30
C ALA A 38 13.19 1.88 16.62
N GLN A 39 14.38 1.79 17.24
CA GLN A 39 14.55 1.05 18.50
C GLN A 39 13.65 1.56 19.65
N LYS A 40 13.19 2.82 19.55
CA LYS A 40 12.35 3.46 20.58
C LYS A 40 10.85 3.30 20.32
N ILE A 41 10.46 2.74 19.17
CA ILE A 41 9.07 2.65 18.73
C ILE A 41 8.54 1.23 18.97
N ILE A 42 7.45 1.12 19.72
CA ILE A 42 6.74 -0.15 19.89
C ILE A 42 5.77 -0.32 18.72
N VAL A 43 5.88 -1.44 17.99
CA VAL A 43 5.05 -1.72 16.79
C VAL A 43 3.57 -1.52 17.06
N LYS A 44 3.06 -2.00 18.20
CA LYS A 44 1.63 -1.86 18.57
C LYS A 44 1.12 -0.41 18.62
N ASN A 45 2.03 0.55 18.82
CA ASN A 45 1.67 1.97 18.92
C ASN A 45 1.55 2.64 17.53
N ILE A 46 2.06 2.01 16.48
CA ILE A 46 2.07 2.56 15.12
C ILE A 46 1.40 1.63 14.08
N MET A 47 1.10 0.39 14.44
CA MET A 47 0.48 -0.57 13.54
C MET A 47 -0.97 -0.19 13.25
N HIS A 48 -1.38 -0.39 12.00
CA HIS A 48 -2.78 -0.35 11.60
C HIS A 48 -3.48 -1.66 12.01
N ALA A 49 -4.70 -1.55 12.53
CA ALA A 49 -5.55 -2.71 12.81
C ALA A 49 -6.39 -2.99 11.56
N PRO A 50 -6.23 -4.15 10.90
CA PRO A 50 -6.95 -4.43 9.67
C PRO A 50 -8.47 -4.41 9.87
N VAL A 51 -9.19 -3.83 8.92
CA VAL A 51 -10.67 -3.80 8.92
C VAL A 51 -11.24 -4.95 8.12
N ALA A 52 -12.55 -5.22 8.23
CA ALA A 52 -13.20 -6.36 7.57
C ALA A 52 -12.93 -6.46 6.04
N GLY A 53 -12.74 -5.33 5.35
CA GLY A 53 -12.40 -5.30 3.91
C GLY A 53 -10.96 -5.69 3.56
N GLU A 54 -10.09 -5.85 4.56
CA GLU A 54 -8.68 -6.22 4.40
C GLU A 54 -8.45 -7.73 4.62
N PHE A 55 -9.52 -8.50 4.82
CA PHE A 55 -9.49 -9.95 4.98
C PHE A 55 -10.22 -10.66 3.83
N VAL A 56 -9.71 -11.82 3.46
CA VAL A 56 -10.32 -12.72 2.49
C VAL A 56 -10.29 -14.14 3.01
N ASP A 57 -11.37 -14.91 2.82
CA ASP A 57 -11.38 -16.33 3.14
C ASP A 57 -10.45 -17.08 2.16
N GLU A 58 -9.72 -18.09 2.65
CA GLU A 58 -8.82 -18.88 1.81
C GLU A 58 -9.51 -19.57 0.62
N ASN A 59 -10.82 -19.82 0.72
CA ASN A 59 -11.62 -20.47 -0.30
C ASN A 59 -12.38 -19.45 -1.16
N ALA A 60 -12.18 -18.14 -0.95
CA ALA A 60 -12.77 -17.12 -1.80
C ALA A 60 -12.24 -17.23 -3.24
N THR A 61 -13.09 -16.87 -4.21
CA THR A 61 -12.65 -16.84 -5.60
C THR A 61 -11.70 -15.69 -5.86
N LEU A 62 -10.87 -15.82 -6.91
CA LEU A 62 -9.99 -14.74 -7.32
C LEU A 62 -10.77 -13.46 -7.68
N ASP A 63 -11.97 -13.59 -8.26
CA ASP A 63 -12.85 -12.46 -8.59
C ASP A 63 -13.25 -11.65 -7.34
N GLN A 64 -13.60 -12.35 -6.25
CA GLN A 64 -13.95 -11.72 -4.98
C GLN A 64 -12.75 -10.96 -4.40
N ALA A 65 -11.57 -11.58 -4.43
CA ALA A 65 -10.34 -10.96 -3.97
C ALA A 65 -9.94 -9.74 -4.82
N ILE A 66 -10.06 -9.83 -6.15
CA ILE A 66 -9.81 -8.69 -7.08
C ILE A 66 -10.74 -7.53 -6.74
N HIS A 67 -12.04 -7.80 -6.58
CA HIS A 67 -13.02 -6.77 -6.23
C HIS A 67 -12.65 -6.06 -4.91
N GLN A 68 -12.29 -6.82 -3.87
CA GLN A 68 -11.87 -6.24 -2.59
C GLN A 68 -10.61 -5.39 -2.71
N LEU A 69 -9.59 -5.88 -3.41
CA LEU A 69 -8.34 -5.13 -3.65
C LEU A 69 -8.61 -3.80 -4.37
N VAL A 70 -9.42 -3.83 -5.42
CA VAL A 70 -9.70 -2.64 -6.26
C VAL A 70 -10.60 -1.65 -5.53
N MET A 71 -11.73 -2.10 -4.99
CA MET A 71 -12.70 -1.22 -4.33
C MET A 71 -12.18 -0.65 -3.02
N GLY A 72 -11.46 -1.46 -2.24
CA GLY A 72 -10.81 -1.03 -1.00
C GLY A 72 -9.51 -0.27 -1.22
N LYS A 73 -9.00 -0.22 -2.47
CA LYS A 73 -7.68 0.34 -2.81
C LYS A 73 -6.55 -0.29 -1.97
N HIS A 74 -6.70 -1.57 -1.63
CA HIS A 74 -5.78 -2.31 -0.79
C HIS A 74 -4.60 -2.84 -1.61
N GLN A 75 -3.40 -2.82 -1.02
CA GLN A 75 -2.19 -3.40 -1.64
C GLN A 75 -2.09 -4.91 -1.41
N SER A 76 -2.80 -5.41 -0.39
CA SER A 76 -2.84 -6.81 -0.02
C SER A 76 -4.09 -7.11 0.81
N LEU A 77 -4.48 -8.38 0.83
CA LEU A 77 -5.50 -8.92 1.73
C LEU A 77 -4.85 -9.96 2.65
N LEU A 78 -5.27 -9.99 3.91
CA LEU A 78 -4.94 -11.07 4.85
C LEU A 78 -5.84 -12.27 4.56
N VAL A 79 -5.23 -13.40 4.24
CA VAL A 79 -5.97 -14.64 3.96
C VAL A 79 -6.27 -15.34 5.27
N THR A 80 -7.52 -15.74 5.46
CA THR A 80 -8.02 -16.32 6.70
C THR A 80 -8.57 -17.73 6.50
N ARG A 81 -8.38 -18.60 7.50
CA ARG A 81 -8.98 -19.93 7.62
C ARG A 81 -9.52 -20.05 9.04
N ASN A 82 -10.83 -20.24 9.20
CA ASN A 82 -11.47 -20.37 10.51
C ASN A 82 -11.14 -19.22 11.49
N GLY A 83 -10.95 -18.00 10.98
CA GLY A 83 -10.61 -16.81 11.77
C GLY A 83 -9.10 -16.60 12.01
N ASP A 84 -8.25 -17.59 11.68
CA ASP A 84 -6.80 -17.45 11.78
C ASP A 84 -6.21 -16.91 10.47
N ILE A 85 -5.22 -16.03 10.58
CA ILE A 85 -4.45 -15.54 9.42
C ILE A 85 -3.51 -16.66 8.97
N VAL A 86 -3.70 -17.13 7.74
CA VAL A 86 -2.89 -18.21 7.13
C VAL A 86 -2.02 -17.74 5.97
N GLY A 87 -2.18 -16.49 5.51
CA GLY A 87 -1.38 -15.97 4.41
C GLY A 87 -1.67 -14.51 4.06
N ILE A 88 -1.02 -14.06 2.99
CA ILE A 88 -1.19 -12.72 2.43
C ILE A 88 -1.34 -12.86 0.92
N LEU A 89 -2.40 -12.29 0.37
CA LEU A 89 -2.60 -12.17 -1.08
C LEU A 89 -2.25 -10.75 -1.50
N ARG A 90 -1.17 -10.57 -2.28
CA ARG A 90 -0.70 -9.25 -2.70
C ARG A 90 -1.26 -8.87 -4.07
N LEU A 91 -1.57 -7.59 -4.25
CA LEU A 91 -2.08 -7.06 -5.52
C LEU A 91 -1.14 -7.35 -6.71
N VAL A 92 0.18 -7.34 -6.48
CA VAL A 92 1.18 -7.65 -7.51
C VAL A 92 1.10 -9.10 -7.99
N ASP A 93 0.79 -10.06 -7.10
CA ASP A 93 0.66 -11.47 -7.46
C ASP A 93 -0.64 -11.69 -8.24
N VAL A 94 -1.73 -11.05 -7.83
CA VAL A 94 -3.02 -11.05 -8.54
C VAL A 94 -2.88 -10.43 -9.93
N PHE A 95 -2.19 -9.29 -10.04
CA PHE A 95 -1.92 -8.66 -11.33
C PHE A 95 -1.13 -9.58 -12.28
N ARG A 96 -0.11 -10.28 -11.75
CA ARG A 96 0.64 -11.27 -12.52
C ARG A 96 -0.27 -12.39 -13.03
N GLU A 97 -1.07 -13.00 -12.16
CA GLU A 97 -2.00 -14.08 -12.50
C GLU A 97 -2.98 -13.64 -13.60
N VAL A 98 -3.64 -12.49 -13.44
CA VAL A 98 -4.55 -11.93 -14.45
C VAL A 98 -3.81 -11.70 -15.78
N SER A 99 -2.61 -11.14 -15.74
CA SER A 99 -1.80 -10.90 -16.94
C SER A 99 -1.43 -12.20 -17.66
N GLU A 100 -1.13 -13.26 -16.92
CA GLU A 100 -0.82 -14.59 -17.46
C GLU A 100 -2.04 -15.24 -18.09
N GLN A 101 -3.21 -15.17 -17.45
CA GLN A 101 -4.46 -15.67 -18.01
C GLN A 101 -4.85 -14.96 -19.32
N ILE A 102 -4.69 -13.63 -19.39
CA ILE A 102 -4.92 -12.87 -20.61
C ILE A 102 -4.00 -13.34 -21.74
N LYS A 103 -2.70 -13.53 -21.45
CA LYS A 103 -1.71 -13.99 -22.44
C LYS A 103 -1.94 -15.44 -22.91
N ALA A 104 -2.50 -16.28 -22.06
CA ALA A 104 -2.83 -17.67 -22.40
C ALA A 104 -4.07 -17.78 -23.30
N CYS A 105 -4.89 -16.72 -23.37
CA CYS A 105 -6.08 -16.68 -24.20
C CYS A 105 -5.68 -16.70 -25.69
N LYS A 106 -6.13 -17.72 -26.41
CA LYS A 106 -6.00 -17.83 -27.87
C LYS A 106 -7.34 -17.46 -28.48
N LEU A 107 -7.57 -16.16 -28.71
CA LEU A 107 -8.69 -15.65 -29.49
C LEU A 107 -8.31 -15.59 -30.98
#